data_AF-A0A1Q5T880-F1
#
_entry.id   AF-A0A1Q5T880-F1
#
_cell.length_a   1.000
_cell.length_b   1.000
_cell.length_c   1.000
_cell.angle_alpha   90.00
_cell.angle_beta   90.00
_cell.angle_gamma   90.00
#
_symmetry.space_group_name_H-M   'P 1'
#
loop_
_entity.id
_entity.type
_entity.pdbx_description
1 polymer ?
#
loop_
_entity_poly.entity_id
_entity_poly.type
_entity_poly.pdbx_seq_one_letter_code
_entity_poly.pdbx_strand_id
1 'polypeptide(L)'
;MEFLHDIALQIPGLFYQTDRWFDGRGNSAFNNSNQETSDSTDQNLELALSLLNDYRVIFNQLEDWESNWKASEQGPLYWHSDIPMPSKFVDVDSICIPSFPDETYQIRFQNTQKAGLAVTFWSYRLELLMQMIKLQRSLLDIQAQSLGKNLAMAEETACLILQAAPYLTCCFEGAVASKAPLRTVSRYFELAAWEKEFYSPSASIST
;
A
#
# COMPACT_ATOMS: atom_id res chain seq x y z
N MET A 1 -20.55 -0.58 -1.79
CA MET A 1 -19.55 -1.55 -1.27
C MET A 1 -19.07 -2.51 -2.34
N GLU A 2 -19.93 -3.01 -3.24
CA GLU A 2 -19.56 -3.95 -4.32
C GLU A 2 -18.43 -3.41 -5.23
N PHE A 3 -18.42 -2.12 -5.53
CA PHE A 3 -17.41 -1.50 -6.40
C PHE A 3 -15.96 -1.63 -5.89
N LEU A 4 -15.72 -1.61 -4.57
CA LEU A 4 -14.36 -1.82 -4.02
C LEU A 4 -13.89 -3.24 -4.29
N HIS A 5 -14.79 -4.22 -4.15
CA HIS A 5 -14.49 -5.61 -4.41
C HIS A 5 -14.18 -5.84 -5.90
N ASP A 6 -14.96 -5.22 -6.79
CA ASP A 6 -14.74 -5.32 -8.24
C ASP A 6 -13.39 -4.73 -8.67
N ILE A 7 -12.97 -3.61 -8.07
CA ILE A 7 -11.61 -3.07 -8.25
C ILE A 7 -10.57 -4.06 -7.72
N ALA A 8 -10.79 -4.61 -6.52
CA ALA A 8 -9.84 -5.51 -5.86
C ALA A 8 -9.62 -6.83 -6.63
N LEU A 9 -10.63 -7.33 -7.34
CA LEU A 9 -10.52 -8.54 -8.16
C LEU A 9 -9.52 -8.42 -9.31
N GLN A 10 -9.19 -7.20 -9.74
CA GLN A 10 -8.23 -6.96 -10.82
C GLN A 10 -6.77 -6.99 -10.32
N ILE A 11 -6.56 -6.74 -9.02
CA ILE A 11 -5.23 -6.60 -8.41
C ILE A 11 -4.37 -7.87 -8.54
N PRO A 12 -4.87 -9.09 -8.24
CA PRO A 12 -4.06 -10.31 -8.36
C PRO A 12 -3.55 -10.56 -9.79
N GLY A 13 -4.34 -10.20 -10.80
CA GLY A 13 -3.95 -10.32 -12.21
C GLY A 13 -2.75 -9.43 -12.55
N LEU A 14 -2.74 -8.18 -12.07
CA LEU A 14 -1.61 -7.27 -12.24
C LEU A 14 -0.35 -7.77 -11.53
N PHE A 15 -0.48 -8.31 -10.31
CA PHE A 15 0.66 -8.84 -9.57
C PHE A 15 1.31 -10.00 -10.32
N TYR A 16 0.50 -10.92 -10.82
CA TYR A 16 0.98 -12.04 -11.63
C TYR A 16 1.75 -11.57 -12.88
N GLN A 17 1.23 -10.58 -13.61
CA GLN A 17 1.91 -10.02 -14.78
C GLN A 17 3.23 -9.34 -14.42
N THR A 18 3.25 -8.64 -13.29
CA THR A 18 4.45 -7.96 -12.78
C THR A 18 5.54 -8.94 -12.38
N ASP A 19 5.18 -9.99 -11.64
CA ASP A 19 6.13 -11.04 -11.25
C ASP A 19 6.72 -11.75 -12.48
N ARG A 20 5.88 -12.07 -13.49
CA ARG A 20 6.36 -12.62 -14.77
C ARG A 20 7.34 -11.69 -15.50
N TRP A 21 7.11 -10.39 -15.44
CA TRP A 21 8.02 -9.41 -16.04
C TRP A 21 9.38 -9.39 -15.31
N PHE A 22 9.38 -9.43 -13.98
CA PHE A 22 10.62 -9.52 -13.19
C PHE A 22 11.37 -10.84 -13.43
N ASP A 23 10.68 -11.98 -13.50
CA ASP A 23 11.27 -13.29 -13.78
C ASP A 23 11.87 -13.35 -15.19
N GLY A 24 11.17 -12.78 -16.18
CA GLY A 24 11.66 -12.67 -17.56
C GLY A 24 12.94 -11.86 -17.68
N ARG A 25 13.05 -10.77 -16.90
CA ARG A 25 14.27 -9.95 -16.81
C ARG A 25 15.45 -10.71 -16.20
N GLY A 26 15.19 -11.51 -15.16
CA GLY A 26 16.21 -12.35 -14.53
C GLY A 26 16.83 -13.34 -15.52
N ASN A 27 16.01 -13.96 -16.37
CA ASN A 27 16.48 -14.94 -17.35
C ASN A 27 17.21 -14.32 -18.56
N SER A 28 16.86 -13.10 -18.99
CA SER A 28 17.54 -12.44 -20.11
C SER A 28 18.95 -11.96 -19.76
N ALA A 29 19.18 -11.57 -18.49
CA ALA A 29 20.49 -11.13 -18.02
C ALA A 29 21.54 -12.27 -17.94
N PHE A 30 21.10 -13.51 -17.72
CA PHE A 30 22.00 -14.68 -17.65
C PHE A 30 22.30 -15.32 -19.01
N ASN A 31 21.45 -15.13 -20.03
CA ASN A 31 21.59 -15.79 -21.33
C ASN A 31 22.24 -14.93 -22.43
N ASN A 32 22.35 -13.61 -22.26
CA ASN A 32 22.85 -12.72 -23.31
C ASN A 32 24.35 -12.43 -23.20
N SER A 33 25.17 -13.43 -23.50
CA SER A 33 26.57 -13.20 -23.86
C SER A 33 26.79 -12.99 -25.35
N ASN A 34 25.75 -13.05 -26.21
CA ASN A 34 25.86 -12.73 -27.64
C ASN A 34 24.54 -12.15 -28.20
N GLN A 35 24.59 -10.86 -28.55
CA GLN A 35 23.93 -10.28 -29.74
C GLN A 35 22.38 -10.26 -29.77
N GLU A 36 21.77 -9.20 -29.20
CA GLU A 36 20.45 -8.59 -29.56
C GLU A 36 20.06 -7.53 -28.50
N THR A 37 20.62 -6.30 -28.55
CA THR A 37 20.64 -5.41 -27.37
C THR A 37 19.81 -4.12 -27.42
N SER A 38 19.22 -3.69 -28.56
CA SER A 38 18.31 -2.50 -28.56
C SER A 38 16.83 -2.87 -28.54
N ASP A 39 16.35 -3.69 -29.49
CA ASP A 39 14.91 -4.00 -29.62
C ASP A 39 14.33 -4.72 -28.39
N SER A 40 15.11 -5.59 -27.75
CA SER A 40 14.69 -6.31 -26.53
C SER A 40 14.64 -5.39 -25.30
N THR A 41 15.47 -4.36 -25.25
CA THR A 41 15.49 -3.38 -24.15
C THR A 41 14.31 -2.44 -24.26
N ASP A 42 14.00 -1.98 -25.48
CA ASP A 42 12.88 -1.08 -25.75
C ASP A 42 11.52 -1.76 -25.51
N GLN A 43 11.36 -3.02 -25.94
CA GLN A 43 10.14 -3.80 -25.66
C GLN A 43 9.93 -4.04 -24.15
N ASN A 44 11.00 -4.32 -23.41
CA ASN A 44 10.91 -4.51 -21.96
C ASN A 44 10.52 -3.22 -21.22
N LEU A 45 11.02 -2.07 -21.70
CA LEU A 45 10.64 -0.76 -21.20
C LEU A 45 9.17 -0.44 -21.51
N GLU A 46 8.71 -0.68 -22.75
CA GLU A 46 7.30 -0.49 -23.14
C GLU A 46 6.35 -1.33 -22.29
N LEU A 47 6.68 -2.61 -22.06
CA LEU A 47 5.89 -3.49 -21.20
C LEU A 47 5.82 -2.98 -19.76
N ALA A 48 6.94 -2.53 -19.19
CA ALA A 48 6.96 -1.99 -17.84
C ALA A 48 6.18 -0.68 -17.71
N LEU A 49 6.24 0.19 -18.71
CA LEU A 49 5.45 1.42 -18.78
C LEU A 49 3.95 1.11 -18.92
N SER A 50 3.59 0.09 -19.71
CA SER A 50 2.21 -0.39 -19.81
C SER A 50 1.72 -0.89 -18.45
N LEU A 51 2.47 -1.76 -17.78
CA LEU A 51 2.12 -2.25 -16.44
C LEU A 51 1.95 -1.11 -15.44
N LEU A 52 2.87 -0.13 -15.43
CA LEU A 52 2.74 1.06 -14.59
C LEU A 52 1.47 1.86 -14.90
N ASN A 53 1.06 1.94 -16.16
CA ASN A 53 -0.19 2.59 -16.53
C ASN A 53 -1.40 1.80 -16.00
N ASP A 54 -1.39 0.47 -16.13
CA ASP A 54 -2.47 -0.38 -15.63
C ASP A 54 -2.62 -0.27 -14.10
N TYR A 55 -1.49 -0.23 -13.37
CA TYR A 55 -1.48 0.08 -11.94
C TYR A 55 -2.10 1.45 -11.65
N ARG A 56 -1.75 2.49 -12.40
CA ARG A 56 -2.30 3.85 -12.21
C ARG A 56 -3.79 3.89 -12.45
N VAL A 57 -4.31 3.18 -13.45
CA VAL A 57 -5.75 3.11 -13.73
C VAL A 57 -6.49 2.52 -12.53
N ILE A 58 -6.06 1.37 -12.03
CA ILE A 58 -6.68 0.71 -10.87
C ILE A 58 -6.51 1.55 -9.60
N PHE A 59 -5.35 2.16 -9.40
CA PHE A 59 -5.10 3.07 -8.28
C PHE A 59 -6.06 4.27 -8.31
N ASN A 60 -6.24 4.92 -9.46
CA ASN A 60 -7.18 6.04 -9.57
C ASN A 60 -8.62 5.63 -9.31
N GLN A 61 -9.05 4.45 -9.80
CA GLN A 61 -10.39 3.91 -9.48
C GLN A 61 -10.57 3.69 -7.97
N LEU A 62 -9.51 3.24 -7.29
CA LEU A 62 -9.49 3.04 -5.85
C LEU A 62 -9.61 4.38 -5.09
N GLU A 63 -8.83 5.40 -5.49
CA GLU A 63 -8.90 6.75 -4.89
C GLU A 63 -10.25 7.46 -5.17
N ASP A 64 -10.82 7.27 -6.36
CA ASP A 64 -12.15 7.77 -6.72
C ASP A 64 -13.22 7.12 -5.83
N TRP A 65 -13.09 5.81 -5.56
CA TRP A 65 -13.98 5.12 -4.65
C TRP A 65 -13.88 5.68 -3.22
N GLU A 66 -12.68 5.93 -2.69
CA GLU A 66 -12.51 6.54 -1.36
C GLU A 66 -13.09 7.95 -1.31
N SER A 67 -12.86 8.75 -2.35
CA SER A 67 -13.40 10.10 -2.48
C SER A 67 -14.93 10.11 -2.43
N ASN A 68 -15.57 9.18 -3.15
CA ASN A 68 -17.02 8.99 -3.13
C ASN A 68 -17.52 8.52 -1.77
N TRP A 69 -16.81 7.59 -1.12
CA TRP A 69 -17.15 7.15 0.23
C TRP A 69 -17.09 8.32 1.21
N LYS A 70 -15.99 9.08 1.22
CA LYS A 70 -15.83 10.28 2.06
C LYS A 70 -16.93 11.31 1.82
N ALA A 71 -17.33 11.55 0.57
CA ALA A 71 -18.39 12.49 0.23
C ALA A 71 -19.79 12.04 0.72
N SER A 72 -20.01 10.73 0.86
CA SER A 72 -21.27 10.16 1.35
C SER A 72 -21.41 10.19 2.88
N GLU A 73 -20.33 10.47 3.60
CA GLU A 73 -20.26 10.37 5.06
C GLU A 73 -20.50 11.72 5.75
N GLN A 74 -21.21 11.68 6.87
CA GLN A 74 -21.42 12.87 7.71
C GLN A 74 -20.23 13.04 8.67
N GLY A 75 -19.08 13.49 8.16
CA GLY A 75 -17.86 13.71 8.94
C GLY A 75 -16.62 13.04 8.33
N PRO A 76 -15.48 13.11 9.01
CA PRO A 76 -14.28 12.39 8.55
C PRO A 76 -14.46 10.87 8.69
N LEU A 77 -13.70 10.11 7.89
CA LEU A 77 -13.73 8.64 7.93
C LEU A 77 -13.14 8.08 9.23
N TYR A 78 -12.22 8.81 9.85
CA TYR A 78 -11.58 8.50 11.11
C TYR A 78 -11.14 9.78 11.83
N TRP A 79 -10.86 9.67 13.13
CA TRP A 79 -10.32 10.74 13.96
C TRP A 79 -9.00 10.29 14.57
N HIS A 80 -7.96 11.12 14.46
CA HIS A 80 -6.78 10.94 15.29
C HIS A 80 -7.12 11.17 16.77
N SER A 81 -6.40 10.51 17.66
CA SER A 81 -6.63 10.54 19.10
C SER A 81 -6.49 11.92 19.73
N ASP A 82 -5.69 12.80 19.12
CA ASP A 82 -5.50 14.21 19.48
C ASP A 82 -6.72 15.10 19.16
N ILE A 83 -7.66 14.63 18.34
CA ILE A 83 -8.87 15.37 17.97
C ILE A 83 -10.09 14.79 18.71
N PRO A 84 -10.83 15.59 19.50
CA PRO A 84 -12.02 15.10 20.20
C PRO A 84 -13.10 14.63 19.21
N MET A 85 -13.56 13.39 19.37
CA MET A 85 -14.66 12.83 18.56
C MET A 85 -15.99 13.51 18.97
N PRO A 86 -16.75 14.11 18.03
CA PRO A 86 -17.99 14.80 18.39
C PRO A 86 -19.03 13.81 18.94
N SER A 87 -19.66 14.15 20.07
CA SER A 87 -20.63 13.29 20.77
C SER A 87 -21.85 12.85 19.95
N LYS A 88 -22.15 13.57 18.86
CA LYS A 88 -23.25 13.27 17.93
C LYS A 88 -22.99 12.09 16.97
N PHE A 89 -21.77 11.57 16.92
CA PHE A 89 -21.36 10.47 16.03
C PHE A 89 -21.01 9.17 16.77
N VAL A 90 -21.30 9.11 18.07
CA VAL A 90 -20.94 7.99 18.95
C VAL A 90 -22.01 6.91 18.86
N ASP A 91 -22.08 6.22 17.73
CA ASP A 91 -22.64 4.86 17.68
C ASP A 91 -21.49 3.90 18.05
N VAL A 92 -21.03 4.02 19.30
CA VAL A 92 -19.97 3.15 19.81
C VAL A 92 -20.60 1.80 20.07
N ASP A 93 -20.16 0.81 19.30
CA ASP A 93 -20.32 -0.59 19.66
C ASP A 93 -19.71 -0.77 21.06
N SER A 94 -20.57 -0.92 22.07
CA SER A 94 -20.19 -0.98 23.48
C SER A 94 -19.33 -2.21 23.81
N ILE A 95 -19.18 -3.13 22.87
CA ILE A 95 -18.37 -4.35 22.96
C ILE A 95 -16.93 -4.09 22.51
N CYS A 96 -16.72 -3.14 21.59
CA CYS A 96 -15.45 -2.90 20.92
C CYS A 96 -14.77 -1.62 21.44
N ILE A 97 -14.36 -1.60 22.71
CA ILE A 97 -13.66 -0.46 23.31
C ILE A 97 -12.16 -0.77 23.36
N PRO A 98 -11.30 -0.05 22.61
CA PRO A 98 -9.86 -0.26 22.65
C PRO A 98 -9.32 0.06 24.04
N SER A 99 -8.83 -0.95 24.77
CA SER A 99 -8.22 -0.77 26.09
C SER A 99 -6.70 -0.65 25.95
N PHE A 100 -6.22 0.47 25.41
CA PHE A 100 -4.78 0.69 25.26
C PHE A 100 -4.31 1.83 26.16
N PRO A 101 -3.21 1.61 26.93
CA PRO A 101 -2.73 2.59 27.90
C PRO A 101 -2.10 3.84 27.27
N ASP A 102 -1.72 3.78 25.98
CA ASP A 102 -1.18 4.90 25.23
C ASP A 102 -2.02 5.16 23.97
N GLU A 103 -2.82 6.21 24.00
CA GLU A 103 -3.68 6.64 22.89
C GLU A 103 -2.93 7.50 21.86
N THR A 104 -1.66 7.86 22.08
CA THR A 104 -0.98 9.00 21.43
C THR A 104 -0.83 8.89 19.89
N TYR A 105 -1.11 7.74 19.27
CA TYR A 105 -1.05 7.57 17.82
C TYR A 105 -2.18 6.70 17.27
N GLN A 106 -3.32 6.65 17.96
CA GLN A 106 -4.44 5.81 17.55
C GLN A 106 -5.41 6.58 16.66
N ILE A 107 -5.98 5.89 15.68
CA ILE A 107 -7.15 6.39 14.97
C ILE A 107 -8.42 5.69 15.45
N ARG A 108 -9.47 6.50 15.59
CA ARG A 108 -10.79 6.08 16.01
C ARG A 108 -11.72 6.11 14.82
N PHE A 109 -12.62 5.14 14.77
CA PHE A 109 -13.64 5.05 13.74
C PHE A 109 -15.02 5.22 14.36
N GLN A 110 -15.99 5.61 13.54
CA GLN A 110 -17.37 5.68 13.99
C GLN A 110 -17.90 4.29 14.38
N ASN A 111 -17.51 3.24 13.67
CA ASN A 111 -17.85 1.85 14.00
C ASN A 111 -16.84 0.86 13.41
N THR A 112 -16.91 -0.39 13.86
CA THR A 112 -16.01 -1.48 13.45
C THR A 112 -16.11 -1.83 11.96
N GLN A 113 -17.28 -1.69 11.35
CA GLN A 113 -17.44 -1.95 9.91
C GLN A 113 -16.65 -0.95 9.05
N LYS A 114 -16.71 0.33 9.43
CA LYS A 114 -15.93 1.39 8.78
C LYS A 114 -14.44 1.23 9.00
N ALA A 115 -14.03 0.81 10.20
CA ALA A 115 -12.64 0.47 10.49
C ALA A 115 -12.14 -0.66 9.57
N GLY A 116 -12.92 -1.74 9.45
CA GLY A 116 -12.59 -2.88 8.58
C GLY A 116 -12.51 -2.48 7.10
N LEU A 117 -13.47 -1.67 6.65
CA LEU A 117 -13.51 -1.17 5.27
C LEU A 117 -12.31 -0.25 4.97
N ALA A 118 -11.99 0.70 5.86
CA ALA A 118 -10.85 1.58 5.71
C ALA A 118 -9.53 0.82 5.63
N VAL A 119 -9.31 -0.13 6.54
CA VAL A 119 -8.06 -0.92 6.57
C VAL A 119 -7.95 -1.85 5.36
N THR A 120 -9.06 -2.38 4.85
CA THR A 120 -9.09 -3.16 3.61
C THR A 120 -8.70 -2.29 2.41
N PHE A 121 -9.29 -1.10 2.29
CA PHE A 121 -8.91 -0.11 1.27
C PHE A 121 -7.43 0.24 1.35
N TRP A 122 -6.92 0.60 2.53
CA TRP A 122 -5.50 0.93 2.73
C TRP A 122 -4.58 -0.25 2.41
N SER A 123 -4.99 -1.48 2.70
CA SER A 123 -4.23 -2.68 2.33
C SER A 123 -4.07 -2.78 0.82
N TYR A 124 -5.14 -2.59 0.04
CA TYR A 124 -5.08 -2.61 -1.42
C TYR A 124 -4.24 -1.44 -1.96
N ARG A 125 -4.44 -0.25 -1.40
CA ARG A 125 -3.66 0.95 -1.75
C ARG A 125 -2.17 0.71 -1.54
N LEU A 126 -1.78 0.14 -0.40
CA LEU A 126 -0.38 -0.13 -0.07
C LEU A 126 0.24 -1.18 -0.99
N GLU A 127 -0.45 -2.29 -1.29
CA GLU A 127 0.07 -3.29 -2.21
C GLU A 127 0.28 -2.73 -3.63
N LEU A 128 -0.67 -1.93 -4.15
CA LEU A 128 -0.53 -1.26 -5.43
C LEU A 128 0.68 -0.32 -5.45
N LEU A 129 0.83 0.50 -4.39
CA LEU A 129 1.96 1.42 -4.26
C LEU A 129 3.30 0.66 -4.20
N MET A 130 3.39 -0.44 -3.45
CA MET A 130 4.59 -1.27 -3.38
C MET A 130 5.00 -1.79 -4.76
N GLN A 131 4.06 -2.26 -5.57
CA GLN A 131 4.37 -2.75 -6.92
C GLN A 131 4.73 -1.61 -7.88
N MET A 132 4.04 -0.48 -7.81
CA MET A 132 4.38 0.71 -8.59
C MET A 132 5.79 1.21 -8.25
N ILE A 133 6.15 1.26 -6.97
CA ILE A 133 7.49 1.62 -6.49
C ILE A 133 8.54 0.63 -7.02
N LYS A 134 8.26 -0.68 -6.90
CA LYS A 134 9.14 -1.76 -7.39
C LYS A 134 9.40 -1.62 -8.90
N LEU A 135 8.36 -1.39 -9.69
CA LEU A 135 8.47 -1.15 -11.14
C LEU A 135 9.19 0.16 -11.45
N GLN A 136 8.85 1.29 -10.81
CA GLN A 136 9.48 2.57 -11.08
C GLN A 136 10.98 2.57 -10.80
N ARG A 137 11.40 1.92 -9.71
CA ARG A 137 12.82 1.75 -9.37
C ARG A 137 13.57 0.90 -10.38
N SER A 138 12.89 -0.02 -11.05
CA SER A 138 13.48 -0.89 -12.05
C SER A 138 13.80 -0.14 -13.37
N LEU A 139 13.22 1.05 -13.56
CA LEU A 139 13.23 1.86 -14.80
C LEU A 139 14.17 3.07 -14.81
N LEU A 140 15.27 3.06 -14.03
CA LEU A 140 16.40 4.01 -14.06
C LEU A 140 16.07 5.41 -14.65
N ASP A 141 15.59 6.31 -13.78
CA ASP A 141 15.44 7.77 -13.94
C ASP A 141 14.25 8.38 -14.69
N ILE A 142 13.42 7.63 -15.42
CA ILE A 142 12.31 8.26 -16.20
C ILE A 142 11.19 8.82 -15.28
N GLN A 143 11.14 8.44 -13.99
CA GLN A 143 9.97 8.65 -13.13
C GLN A 143 10.24 9.15 -11.70
N ALA A 144 11.40 9.77 -11.44
CA ALA A 144 11.85 10.15 -10.09
C ALA A 144 10.83 10.95 -9.24
N GLN A 145 10.13 11.94 -9.82
CA GLN A 145 9.11 12.70 -9.08
C GLN A 145 7.89 11.86 -8.70
N SER A 146 7.43 10.98 -9.59
CA SER A 146 6.31 10.09 -9.31
C SER A 146 6.68 8.99 -8.30
N LEU A 147 7.96 8.58 -8.27
CA LEU A 147 8.47 7.64 -7.26
C LEU A 147 8.44 8.25 -5.86
N GLY A 148 8.91 9.50 -5.69
CA GLY A 148 8.86 10.20 -4.40
C GLY A 148 7.43 10.35 -3.86
N LYS A 149 6.47 10.67 -4.74
CA LYS A 149 5.04 10.73 -4.37
C LYS A 149 4.53 9.37 -3.91
N ASN A 150 4.83 8.30 -4.65
CA ASN A 150 4.38 6.95 -4.30
C ASN A 150 4.98 6.46 -2.98
N LEU A 151 6.26 6.74 -2.72
CA LEU A 151 6.91 6.42 -1.45
C LEU A 151 6.24 7.13 -0.27
N ALA A 152 5.96 8.43 -0.39
CA ALA A 152 5.28 9.19 0.66
C ALA A 152 3.87 8.65 0.93
N MET A 153 3.10 8.35 -0.12
CA MET A 153 1.77 7.76 0.00
C MET A 153 1.81 6.35 0.61
N ALA A 154 2.84 5.55 0.30
CA ALA A 154 3.00 4.20 0.84
C ALA A 154 3.30 4.25 2.34
N GLU A 155 4.20 5.13 2.76
CA GLU A 155 4.51 5.36 4.18
C GLU A 155 3.27 5.81 4.95
N GLU A 156 2.55 6.82 4.44
CA GLU A 156 1.30 7.32 5.05
C GLU A 156 0.27 6.19 5.20
N THR A 157 0.08 5.40 4.14
CA THR A 157 -0.88 4.29 4.14
C THR A 157 -0.48 3.19 5.12
N ALA A 158 0.80 2.84 5.20
CA ALA A 158 1.32 1.88 6.16
C ALA A 158 1.12 2.36 7.62
N CYS A 159 1.38 3.64 7.88
CA CYS A 159 1.12 4.25 9.17
C CYS A 159 -0.37 4.19 9.54
N LEU A 160 -1.28 4.52 8.63
CA LEU A 160 -2.73 4.46 8.90
C LEU A 160 -3.19 3.06 9.31
N ILE A 161 -2.68 2.01 8.65
CA ILE A 161 -2.98 0.62 9.03
C ILE A 161 -2.46 0.31 10.44
N LEU A 162 -1.23 0.72 10.79
CA LEU A 162 -0.68 0.52 12.13
C LEU A 162 -1.47 1.26 13.19
N GLN A 163 -1.86 2.51 12.93
CA GLN A 163 -2.63 3.34 13.85
C GLN A 163 -4.06 2.80 14.06
N ALA A 164 -4.61 2.08 13.08
CA ALA A 164 -5.91 1.40 13.19
C ALA A 164 -5.86 0.08 13.95
N ALA A 165 -4.70 -0.57 14.01
CA ALA A 165 -4.57 -1.91 14.58
C ALA A 165 -5.06 -2.01 16.05
N PRO A 166 -4.79 -1.04 16.94
CA PRO A 166 -5.36 -1.05 18.29
C PRO A 166 -6.90 -1.06 18.27
N TYR A 167 -7.51 -0.25 17.40
CA TYR A 167 -8.97 -0.23 17.27
C TYR A 167 -9.51 -1.57 16.77
N LEU A 168 -8.92 -2.15 15.74
CA LEU A 168 -9.41 -3.41 15.18
C LEU A 168 -9.19 -4.62 16.11
N THR A 169 -8.15 -4.62 16.93
CA THR A 169 -7.81 -5.78 17.77
C THR A 169 -8.63 -5.86 19.06
N CYS A 170 -9.53 -4.90 19.33
CA CYS A 170 -10.42 -4.93 20.49
C CYS A 170 -11.55 -5.98 20.37
N CYS A 171 -11.82 -6.51 19.18
CA CYS A 171 -12.76 -7.60 18.94
C CYS A 171 -12.14 -8.73 18.11
N PHE A 172 -12.75 -9.93 18.16
CA PHE A 172 -12.24 -11.09 17.44
C PHE A 172 -12.27 -10.88 15.92
N GLU A 173 -13.37 -10.35 15.40
CA GLU A 173 -13.58 -10.10 13.97
C GLU A 173 -12.53 -9.11 13.44
N GLY A 174 -12.30 -8.02 14.17
CA GLY A 174 -11.28 -7.04 13.78
C GLY A 174 -9.85 -7.57 13.94
N ALA A 175 -9.58 -8.41 14.95
CA ALA A 175 -8.29 -9.10 15.08
C ALA A 175 -8.04 -10.06 13.91
N VAL A 176 -9.07 -10.73 13.40
CA VAL A 176 -8.97 -11.58 12.19
C VAL A 176 -8.78 -10.71 10.94
N ALA A 177 -9.58 -9.65 10.79
CA ALA A 177 -9.54 -8.76 9.63
C ALA A 177 -8.22 -7.98 9.50
N SER A 178 -7.55 -7.67 10.61
CA SER A 178 -6.29 -6.92 10.62
C SER A 178 -5.07 -7.76 10.22
N LYS A 179 -5.14 -9.11 10.22
CA LYS A 179 -3.97 -9.97 9.94
C LYS A 179 -3.34 -9.73 8.58
N ALA A 180 -4.14 -9.74 7.52
CA ALA A 180 -3.62 -9.55 6.16
C ALA A 180 -3.05 -8.12 5.95
N PRO A 181 -3.77 -7.04 6.32
CA PRO A 181 -3.23 -5.68 6.28
C PRO A 181 -1.92 -5.51 7.05
N LEU A 182 -1.83 -6.05 8.26
CA LEU A 182 -0.59 -5.97 9.06
C LEU A 182 0.56 -6.73 8.39
N ARG A 183 0.29 -7.87 7.74
CA ARG A 183 1.30 -8.59 6.96
C ARG A 183 1.77 -7.79 5.74
N THR A 184 0.87 -7.05 5.07
CA THR A 184 1.25 -6.13 3.99
C THR A 184 2.16 -5.02 4.52
N VAL A 185 1.85 -4.45 5.68
CA VAL A 185 2.71 -3.45 6.34
C VAL A 185 4.08 -4.02 6.68
N SER A 186 4.16 -5.24 7.23
CA SER A 186 5.44 -5.90 7.49
C SER A 186 6.27 -6.04 6.21
N ARG A 187 5.66 -6.52 5.12
CA ARG A 187 6.34 -6.61 3.81
C ARG A 187 6.82 -5.26 3.29
N TYR A 188 6.05 -4.19 3.48
CA TYR A 188 6.45 -2.84 3.09
C TYR A 188 7.73 -2.41 3.82
N PHE A 189 7.78 -2.57 5.15
CA PHE A 189 8.97 -2.19 5.92
C PHE A 189 10.18 -3.12 5.67
N GLU A 190 9.95 -4.39 5.35
CA GLU A 190 11.01 -5.30 4.89
C GLU A 190 11.64 -4.83 3.57
N LEU A 191 10.82 -4.41 2.60
CA LEU A 191 11.33 -3.81 1.35
C LEU A 191 12.14 -2.54 1.64
N ALA A 192 11.63 -1.64 2.47
CA ALA A 192 12.31 -0.40 2.82
C ALA A 192 13.64 -0.64 3.57
N ALA A 193 13.71 -1.68 4.41
CA ALA A 193 14.93 -2.06 5.14
C ALA A 193 16.00 -2.64 4.19
N TRP A 194 15.61 -3.58 3.32
CA TRP A 194 16.50 -4.17 2.31
C TRP A 194 17.14 -3.09 1.42
N GLU A 195 16.39 -2.04 1.13
CA GLU A 195 16.87 -0.92 0.32
C GLU A 195 17.88 -0.01 1.03
N LYS A 196 17.74 0.19 2.35
CA LYS A 196 18.76 0.92 3.12
C LYS A 196 20.10 0.20 3.13
N GLU A 197 20.09 -1.13 3.07
CA GLU A 197 21.30 -1.95 3.01
C GLU A 197 21.99 -1.89 1.63
N PHE A 198 21.23 -1.87 0.54
CA PHE A 198 21.77 -1.79 -0.83
C PHE A 198 22.30 -0.39 -1.21
N TYR A 199 21.75 0.68 -0.62
CA TYR A 199 22.14 2.06 -0.90
C TYR A 199 23.01 2.71 0.18
N SER A 200 23.36 1.99 1.25
CA SER A 200 24.43 2.44 2.17
C SER A 200 25.78 2.18 1.48
N PRO A 201 26.54 3.21 1.09
CA PRO A 201 27.92 2.98 0.67
C PRO A 201 28.63 2.36 1.86
N SER A 202 29.36 1.28 1.61
CA SER A 202 30.28 0.66 2.55
C SER A 202 30.87 1.70 3.49
N ALA A 203 30.48 1.62 4.77
CA ALA A 203 31.22 2.27 5.83
C ALA A 203 32.67 1.83 5.66
N SER A 204 33.48 2.78 5.22
CA SER A 204 34.88 2.56 4.91
C SER A 204 35.55 2.06 6.17
N ILE A 205 36.06 0.83 6.07
CA ILE A 205 37.00 0.25 7.02
C ILE A 205 38.08 1.29 7.27
N SER A 206 38.10 1.82 8.48
CA SER A 206 39.15 2.70 8.98
C SER A 206 39.59 2.19 10.35
N THR A 207 40.52 1.25 10.30
CA THR A 207 41.60 1.06 11.29
C THR A 207 42.81 0.51 10.56
#